data_AF-A0A2D8BSA9-F1
#
_entry.id   AF-A0A2D8BSA9-F1
#
_cell.length_a   1.000
_cell.length_b   1.000
_cell.length_c   1.000
_cell.angle_alpha   90.00
_cell.angle_beta   90.00
_cell.angle_gamma   90.00
#
_symmetry.space_group_name_H-M   'P 1'
#
loop_
_entity.id
_entity.type
_entity.pdbx_description
1 polymer ?
#
loop_
_entity_poly.entity_id
_entity_poly.type
_entity_poly.pdbx_seq_one_letter_code
_entity_poly.pdbx_strand_id
1 'polypeptide(L)'
;MPRPTLNSAAPAFAGLIAAMAFALGAMAHDAGRRAAMPDSLPVERAAPDFTGVPTRTVFASQMAPATVLEPAAPFAAYQPVIALVIDDVGGDPRMTGRVLALPAPVTVSILPYADDATGIDADARALQHETLIHLPMQPQGSEDPGPDALEVGQDAATMREILTAARARIPGARGFNNHMGSAMTADSSAMGIVFDAASELDLYFLDSVTSPDSVAAAVAEAHGITVDSRDIFIDHVNSEAAVRDQFAAIERLAESRGAAIAIGHPRLLTLDALERWIPEAQARGFRFVALSYVIRPHSPVRTAALDETPGFLGGSH
;
A
#
# COMPACT_ATOMS: atom_id res chain seq x y z
N MET A 1 -42.43 54.71 32.96
CA MET A 1 -40.98 55.00 33.07
C MET A 1 -40.26 53.73 33.49
N PRO A 2 -39.51 53.05 32.61
CA PRO A 2 -38.59 52.00 33.01
C PRO A 2 -37.20 52.56 33.28
N ARG A 3 -36.53 52.05 34.31
CA ARG A 3 -35.13 52.38 34.67
C ARG A 3 -34.15 51.79 33.64
N PRO A 4 -33.01 52.46 33.36
CA PRO A 4 -31.96 51.93 32.51
C PRO A 4 -30.98 51.07 33.32
N THR A 5 -30.45 50.00 32.73
CA THR A 5 -29.25 49.32 33.22
C THR A 5 -28.16 49.43 32.17
N LEU A 6 -27.01 49.94 32.62
CA LEU A 6 -25.82 50.27 31.86
C LEU A 6 -24.99 49.03 31.49
N ASN A 7 -24.34 49.16 30.33
CA ASN A 7 -23.23 48.38 29.81
C ASN A 7 -22.12 48.08 30.83
N SER A 8 -21.52 46.90 30.70
CA SER A 8 -20.08 46.71 30.91
C SER A 8 -19.52 45.77 29.83
N ALA A 9 -18.39 46.19 29.26
CA ALA A 9 -17.71 45.64 28.10
C ALA A 9 -16.98 44.31 28.36
N ALA A 10 -16.58 43.69 27.24
CA ALA A 10 -15.92 42.38 27.07
C ALA A 10 -14.46 42.32 27.63
N PRO A 11 -13.74 41.19 27.52
CA PRO A 11 -13.27 40.66 26.23
C PRO A 11 -13.43 39.14 26.00
N ALA A 12 -13.45 38.80 24.72
CA ALA A 12 -13.34 37.47 24.15
C ALA A 12 -11.95 36.85 24.36
N PHE A 13 -11.87 35.53 24.53
CA PHE A 13 -10.70 34.71 24.17
C PHE A 13 -11.06 33.21 24.18
N ALA A 14 -10.90 32.55 23.03
CA ALA A 14 -10.29 31.23 22.83
C ALA A 14 -10.72 30.67 21.47
N GLY A 15 -9.95 31.01 20.44
CA GLY A 15 -10.07 30.46 19.10
C GLY A 15 -9.09 29.30 18.85
N LEU A 16 -9.38 28.58 17.77
CA LEU A 16 -8.44 28.08 16.77
C LEU A 16 -7.32 27.13 17.25
N ILE A 17 -7.53 25.82 17.06
CA ILE A 17 -6.42 24.86 16.93
C ILE A 17 -5.97 24.93 15.47
N ALA A 18 -4.94 25.73 15.23
CA ALA A 18 -4.26 25.86 13.97
C ALA A 18 -3.15 24.81 13.82
N ALA A 19 -2.97 24.39 12.57
CA ALA A 19 -1.85 23.65 12.04
C ALA A 19 -0.48 24.25 12.44
N MET A 20 0.50 23.36 12.66
CA MET A 20 1.94 23.67 12.69
C MET A 20 2.64 22.56 11.89
N ALA A 21 3.14 22.84 10.69
CA ALA A 21 4.37 23.56 10.34
C ALA A 21 5.61 22.67 10.35
N PHE A 22 6.18 22.42 9.16
CA PHE A 22 7.59 22.12 9.00
C PHE A 22 8.14 22.96 7.84
N ALA A 23 9.07 23.85 8.16
CA ALA A 23 9.88 24.55 7.17
C ALA A 23 11.30 24.80 7.71
N LEU A 24 12.26 24.60 6.80
CA LEU A 24 13.66 25.03 6.74
C LEU A 24 14.75 24.29 7.53
N GLY A 25 15.73 23.85 6.74
CA GLY A 25 17.12 23.60 7.15
C GLY A 25 18.01 23.25 5.95
N ALA A 26 18.41 24.24 5.15
CA ALA A 26 19.51 24.11 4.18
C ALA A 26 20.76 24.82 4.72
N MET A 27 21.95 24.20 4.59
CA MET A 27 23.22 24.80 4.15
C MET A 27 24.47 23.98 4.59
N ALA A 28 25.26 23.58 3.57
CA ALA A 28 26.73 23.56 3.45
C ALA A 28 27.63 22.55 4.21
N HIS A 29 28.37 21.72 3.45
CA HIS A 29 29.85 21.61 3.36
C HIS A 29 30.22 20.28 2.64
N ASP A 30 30.79 20.29 1.44
CA ASP A 30 32.21 20.47 1.06
C ASP A 30 33.01 19.14 0.94
N ALA A 31 33.77 19.11 -0.17
CA ALA A 31 34.74 18.19 -0.74
C ALA A 31 35.16 16.89 -0.01
N GLY A 32 35.18 15.78 -0.76
CA GLY A 32 35.85 14.55 -0.34
C GLY A 32 36.00 13.46 -1.41
N ARG A 33 37.04 13.60 -2.26
CA ARG A 33 37.88 12.53 -2.85
C ARG A 33 37.20 11.33 -3.57
N ARG A 34 37.33 11.34 -4.90
CA ARG A 34 37.34 10.14 -5.76
C ARG A 34 38.58 9.28 -5.43
N ALA A 35 38.34 8.05 -4.99
CA ALA A 35 39.30 6.96 -5.03
C ALA A 35 38.71 5.84 -5.90
N ALA A 36 39.46 5.43 -6.92
CA ALA A 36 39.14 4.31 -7.79
C ALA A 36 39.19 2.98 -7.01
N MET A 37 38.23 2.09 -7.26
CA MET A 37 38.27 0.68 -6.86
C MET A 37 38.46 -0.20 -8.10
N PRO A 38 39.37 -1.19 -8.06
CA PRO A 38 39.66 -2.07 -9.18
C PRO A 38 38.74 -3.29 -9.28
N ASP A 39 38.61 -3.73 -10.53
CA ASP A 39 38.41 -5.07 -11.08
C ASP A 39 37.40 -6.05 -10.47
N SER A 40 36.45 -6.38 -11.36
CA SER A 40 35.54 -7.51 -11.40
C SER A 40 36.18 -8.87 -11.08
N LEU A 41 35.54 -9.62 -10.18
CA LEU A 41 35.75 -11.06 -10.02
C LEU A 41 34.76 -11.84 -10.92
N PRO A 42 35.19 -12.94 -11.56
CA PRO A 42 34.34 -13.73 -12.45
C PRO A 42 33.34 -14.58 -11.66
N VAL A 43 32.08 -14.54 -12.09
CA VAL A 43 31.00 -15.41 -11.62
C VAL A 43 31.04 -16.70 -12.42
N GLU A 44 31.49 -17.80 -11.80
CA GLU A 44 31.38 -19.15 -12.35
C GLU A 44 30.01 -19.75 -11.96
N ARG A 45 29.12 -19.91 -12.94
CA ARG A 45 27.84 -20.61 -12.80
C ARG A 45 28.03 -22.09 -13.14
N ALA A 46 27.88 -22.97 -12.16
CA ALA A 46 27.68 -24.40 -12.38
C ALA A 46 26.18 -24.73 -12.34
N ALA A 47 25.68 -25.37 -13.39
CA ALA A 47 24.32 -25.92 -13.47
C ALA A 47 24.25 -27.30 -12.80
N PRO A 48 23.14 -27.68 -12.12
CA PRO A 48 22.99 -29.03 -11.62
C PRO A 48 22.52 -29.99 -12.73
N ASP A 49 23.24 -31.12 -12.79
CA ASP A 49 23.02 -32.28 -13.65
C ASP A 49 21.86 -33.12 -13.09
N PHE A 50 20.80 -33.35 -13.89
CA PHE A 50 19.67 -34.20 -13.54
C PHE A 50 19.77 -35.52 -14.31
N THR A 51 20.50 -36.49 -13.77
CA THR A 51 20.42 -37.88 -14.23
C THR A 51 20.33 -38.84 -13.03
N GLY A 52 19.14 -39.41 -12.82
CA GLY A 52 18.93 -40.37 -11.74
C GLY A 52 17.47 -40.76 -11.56
N VAL A 53 16.90 -41.49 -12.52
CA VAL A 53 15.65 -42.24 -12.30
C VAL A 53 16.02 -43.68 -11.94
N PRO A 54 15.78 -44.15 -10.70
CA PRO A 54 15.80 -45.56 -10.42
C PRO A 54 14.41 -46.18 -10.58
N THR A 55 14.43 -47.29 -11.30
CA THR A 55 13.35 -48.16 -11.71
C THR A 55 12.54 -48.73 -10.54
N ARG A 56 11.22 -48.72 -10.73
CA ARG A 56 10.18 -49.34 -9.91
C ARG A 56 10.48 -50.83 -9.64
N THR A 57 10.74 -51.19 -8.39
CA THR A 57 10.66 -52.58 -7.92
C THR A 57 9.42 -52.73 -7.05
N VAL A 58 8.53 -53.64 -7.46
CA VAL A 58 7.30 -54.00 -6.76
C VAL A 58 7.65 -55.09 -5.75
N PHE A 59 7.49 -54.81 -4.46
CA PHE A 59 7.46 -55.86 -3.43
C PHE A 59 6.08 -55.93 -2.79
N ALA A 60 5.60 -57.17 -2.69
CA ALA A 60 4.28 -57.55 -2.28
C ALA A 60 4.00 -57.24 -0.80
N SER A 61 2.72 -56.97 -0.56
CA SER A 61 1.97 -56.84 0.69
C SER A 61 2.57 -57.53 1.93
N GLN A 62 2.81 -56.73 2.97
CA GLN A 62 2.64 -57.14 4.37
C GLN A 62 1.82 -56.05 5.07
N MET A 63 0.54 -56.35 5.37
CA MET A 63 -0.31 -55.53 6.22
C MET A 63 0.21 -55.58 7.66
N ALA A 64 0.81 -54.48 8.11
CA ALA A 64 0.96 -54.19 9.52
C ALA A 64 -0.42 -53.82 10.13
N PRO A 65 -0.67 -54.11 11.42
CA PRO A 65 -1.93 -53.75 12.07
C PRO A 65 -2.13 -52.23 12.01
N ALA A 66 -3.37 -51.81 11.78
CA ALA A 66 -3.75 -50.40 11.73
C ALA A 66 -3.37 -49.72 13.05
N THR A 67 -2.27 -48.97 13.04
CA THR A 67 -2.01 -47.94 14.02
C THR A 67 -3.20 -46.98 13.93
N VAL A 68 -3.96 -46.87 15.02
CA VAL A 68 -4.94 -45.81 15.17
C VAL A 68 -4.16 -44.51 14.96
N LEU A 69 -4.43 -43.84 13.84
CA LEU A 69 -3.88 -42.52 13.58
C LEU A 69 -4.43 -41.64 14.70
N GLU A 70 -3.54 -41.23 15.61
CA GLU A 70 -3.74 -40.06 16.45
C GLU A 70 -4.36 -38.97 15.56
N PRO A 71 -5.46 -38.31 15.99
CA PRO A 71 -6.09 -37.29 15.18
C PRO A 71 -5.01 -36.28 14.79
N ALA A 72 -4.87 -36.06 13.48
CA ALA A 72 -3.96 -35.06 12.95
C ALA A 72 -4.16 -33.77 13.75
N ALA A 73 -3.05 -33.18 14.19
CA ALA A 73 -3.05 -31.89 14.85
C ALA A 73 -4.02 -30.95 14.12
N PRO A 74 -4.85 -30.19 14.86
CA PRO A 74 -5.87 -29.33 14.25
C PRO A 74 -5.19 -28.49 13.16
N PHE A 75 -5.89 -28.35 12.02
CA PHE A 75 -5.53 -27.49 10.88
C PHE A 75 -4.55 -26.40 11.31
N ALA A 76 -3.34 -26.39 10.73
CA ALA A 76 -2.35 -25.34 10.97
C ALA A 76 -3.09 -24.00 11.04
N ALA A 77 -3.14 -23.40 12.23
CA ALA A 77 -3.89 -22.19 12.47
C ALA A 77 -3.49 -21.18 11.41
N TYR A 78 -4.49 -20.58 10.73
CA TYR A 78 -4.26 -19.52 9.76
C TYR A 78 -3.28 -18.51 10.38
N GLN A 79 -2.11 -18.36 9.76
CA GLN A 79 -1.11 -17.42 10.22
C GLN A 79 -1.62 -16.00 9.91
N PRO A 80 -1.87 -15.13 10.91
CA PRO A 80 -2.40 -13.80 10.66
C PRO A 80 -1.41 -12.97 9.84
N VAL A 81 -1.95 -12.23 8.86
CA VAL A 81 -1.18 -11.50 7.87
C VAL A 81 -1.26 -10.00 8.10
N ILE A 82 -0.14 -9.30 7.95
CA ILE A 82 -0.08 -7.84 7.97
C ILE A 82 0.51 -7.36 6.65
N ALA A 83 -0.25 -6.55 5.91
CA ALA A 83 0.30 -5.75 4.82
C ALA A 83 0.72 -4.40 5.40
N LEU A 84 2.04 -4.13 5.37
CA LEU A 84 2.60 -2.86 5.81
C LEU A 84 2.93 -2.01 4.58
N VAL A 85 2.30 -0.85 4.48
CA VAL A 85 2.55 0.17 3.45
C VAL A 85 3.31 1.33 4.10
N ILE A 86 4.40 1.78 3.45
CA ILE A 86 5.13 2.98 3.86
C ILE A 86 4.93 4.06 2.80
N ASP A 87 4.18 5.11 3.17
CA ASP A 87 3.87 6.28 2.34
C ASP A 87 5.03 7.28 2.31
N ASP A 88 4.93 8.33 1.48
CA ASP A 88 5.91 9.44 1.38
C ASP A 88 7.37 9.02 1.07
N VAL A 89 7.58 7.85 0.46
CA VAL A 89 8.95 7.41 0.14
C VAL A 89 9.51 8.23 -1.02
N GLY A 90 10.78 8.64 -0.88
CA GLY A 90 11.52 9.40 -1.89
C GLY A 90 11.89 10.83 -1.50
N GLY A 91 11.33 11.37 -0.42
CA GLY A 91 11.69 12.72 0.07
C GLY A 91 13.06 12.81 0.76
N ASP A 92 13.49 11.76 1.46
CA ASP A 92 14.79 11.69 2.15
C ASP A 92 15.50 10.38 1.79
N PRO A 93 16.64 10.42 1.07
CA PRO A 93 17.38 9.21 0.67
C PRO A 93 17.82 8.33 1.84
N ARG A 94 18.13 8.91 3.01
CA ARG A 94 18.49 8.15 4.21
C ARG A 94 17.29 7.39 4.74
N MET A 95 16.11 8.02 4.79
CA MET A 95 14.90 7.35 5.26
C MET A 95 14.42 6.32 4.25
N THR A 96 14.48 6.61 2.95
CA THR A 96 14.22 5.63 1.88
C THR A 96 15.10 4.39 2.05
N GLY A 97 16.41 4.56 2.24
CA GLY A 97 17.32 3.43 2.46
C GLY A 97 16.96 2.57 3.68
N ARG A 98 16.42 3.18 4.75
CA ARG A 98 15.92 2.44 5.91
C ARG A 98 14.63 1.68 5.62
N VAL A 99 13.69 2.26 4.87
CA VAL A 99 12.47 1.57 4.42
C VAL A 99 12.82 0.31 3.63
N LEU A 100 13.74 0.45 2.67
CA LEU A 100 14.21 -0.67 1.84
C LEU A 100 14.99 -1.74 2.64
N ALA A 101 15.48 -1.40 3.83
CA ALA A 101 16.21 -2.31 4.70
C ALA A 101 15.33 -2.98 5.77
N LEU A 102 14.01 -2.71 5.80
CA LEU A 102 13.11 -3.31 6.78
C LEU A 102 13.15 -4.85 6.68
N PRO A 103 13.14 -5.58 7.82
CA PRO A 103 13.34 -7.04 7.85
C PRO A 103 12.09 -7.85 7.46
N ALA A 104 11.32 -7.35 6.49
CA ALA A 104 10.14 -7.99 5.94
C ALA A 104 9.80 -7.41 4.55
N PRO A 105 9.08 -8.17 3.69
CA PRO A 105 8.43 -7.59 2.53
C PRO A 105 7.41 -6.54 2.99
N VAL A 106 7.60 -5.30 2.53
CA VAL A 106 6.65 -4.20 2.69
C VAL A 106 6.19 -3.72 1.33
N THR A 107 5.16 -2.87 1.34
CA THR A 107 4.72 -2.11 0.17
C THR A 107 5.26 -0.69 0.30
N VAL A 108 6.04 -0.24 -0.68
CA VAL A 108 6.72 1.06 -0.70
C VAL A 108 5.91 2.00 -1.59
N SER A 109 5.24 2.99 -1.01
CA SER A 109 4.49 3.98 -1.79
C SER A 109 5.35 5.21 -2.05
N ILE A 110 5.68 5.43 -3.32
CA ILE A 110 6.71 6.35 -3.76
C ILE A 110 6.06 7.61 -4.31
N LEU A 111 6.52 8.79 -3.87
CA LEU A 111 6.11 10.07 -4.44
C LEU A 111 6.63 10.18 -5.89
N PRO A 112 5.77 10.39 -6.90
CA PRO A 112 6.18 10.39 -8.31
C PRO A 112 7.19 11.51 -8.65
N TYR A 113 7.15 12.59 -7.89
CA TYR A 113 8.06 13.73 -8.02
C TYR A 113 9.36 13.60 -7.22
N ALA A 114 9.58 12.49 -6.51
CA ALA A 114 10.88 12.25 -5.87
C ALA A 114 12.00 12.23 -6.94
N ASP A 115 13.16 12.83 -6.63
CA ASP A 115 14.26 13.01 -7.58
C ASP A 115 14.62 11.70 -8.31
N ASP A 116 14.75 10.60 -7.56
CA ASP A 116 15.10 9.27 -8.07
C ASP A 116 13.96 8.25 -7.92
N ALA A 117 12.70 8.65 -8.12
CA ALA A 117 11.54 7.75 -8.01
C ALA A 117 11.70 6.42 -8.80
N THR A 118 12.31 6.48 -9.99
CA THR A 118 12.55 5.31 -10.84
C THR A 118 13.63 4.38 -10.28
N GLY A 119 14.71 4.93 -9.71
CA GLY A 119 15.74 4.13 -9.03
C GLY A 119 15.19 3.47 -7.76
N ILE A 120 14.42 4.22 -6.97
CA ILE A 120 13.77 3.71 -5.76
C ILE A 120 12.81 2.56 -6.10
N ASP A 121 12.01 2.67 -7.17
CA ASP A 121 11.15 1.58 -7.64
C ASP A 121 11.96 0.32 -7.99
N ALA A 122 13.06 0.50 -8.72
CA ALA A 122 13.91 -0.62 -9.13
C ALA A 122 14.54 -1.33 -7.92
N ASP A 123 15.07 -0.55 -6.97
CA ASP A 123 15.72 -1.08 -5.77
C ASP A 123 14.72 -1.77 -4.84
N ALA A 124 13.54 -1.18 -4.64
CA ALA A 124 12.47 -1.78 -3.85
C ALA A 124 12.06 -3.16 -4.39
N ARG A 125 11.85 -3.25 -5.71
CA ARG A 125 11.49 -4.53 -6.34
C ARG A 125 12.64 -5.54 -6.32
N ALA A 126 13.89 -5.11 -6.48
CA ALA A 126 15.05 -5.99 -6.35
C ALA A 126 15.11 -6.63 -4.96
N LEU A 127 14.68 -5.89 -3.93
CA LEU A 127 14.59 -6.35 -2.53
C LEU A 127 13.25 -7.05 -2.20
N GLN A 128 12.45 -7.40 -3.20
CA GLN A 128 11.17 -8.10 -3.06
C GLN A 128 10.08 -7.29 -2.33
N HIS A 129 10.20 -5.97 -2.30
CA HIS A 129 9.10 -5.09 -1.93
C HIS A 129 8.13 -4.88 -3.10
N GLU A 130 6.86 -4.65 -2.79
CA GLU A 130 5.90 -4.14 -3.75
C GLU A 130 5.99 -2.62 -3.80
N THR A 131 5.70 -2.01 -4.94
CA THR A 131 5.69 -0.56 -5.10
C THR A 131 4.31 -0.04 -5.45
N LEU A 132 4.00 1.16 -4.96
CA LEU A 132 2.82 1.95 -5.33
C LEU A 132 3.24 3.35 -5.75
N ILE A 133 2.37 4.00 -6.50
CA ILE A 133 2.42 5.44 -6.71
C ILE A 133 1.72 6.12 -5.52
N HIS A 134 2.44 6.93 -4.75
CA HIS A 134 1.83 7.79 -3.74
C HIS A 134 1.41 9.10 -4.39
N LEU A 135 0.17 9.13 -4.89
CA LEU A 135 -0.28 10.13 -5.85
C LEU A 135 -0.78 11.40 -5.16
N PRO A 136 -0.20 12.58 -5.44
CA PRO A 136 -0.67 13.85 -4.90
C PRO A 136 -2.12 14.14 -5.30
N MET A 137 -2.96 14.45 -4.31
CA MET A 137 -4.37 14.72 -4.51
C MET A 137 -4.85 15.89 -3.64
N GLN A 138 -5.79 16.68 -4.18
CA GLN A 138 -6.30 17.88 -3.53
C GLN A 138 -6.90 17.61 -2.14
N PRO A 139 -6.43 18.30 -1.09
CA PRO A 139 -7.04 18.27 0.23
C PRO A 139 -8.21 19.26 0.31
N GLN A 140 -9.03 19.10 1.34
CA GLN A 140 -10.07 20.07 1.71
C GLN A 140 -9.46 21.40 2.21
N GLY A 141 -8.26 21.34 2.79
CA GLY A 141 -7.52 22.50 3.29
C GLY A 141 -6.72 23.22 2.21
N SER A 142 -5.76 24.04 2.63
CA SER A 142 -4.91 24.84 1.74
C SER A 142 -3.48 24.31 1.62
N GLU A 143 -3.23 23.11 2.16
CA GLU A 143 -1.94 22.43 2.05
C GLU A 143 -1.64 22.12 0.58
N ASP A 144 -0.36 22.25 0.22
CA ASP A 144 0.15 21.92 -1.11
C ASP A 144 0.52 20.43 -1.16
N PRO A 145 -0.16 19.61 -1.98
CA PRO A 145 0.15 18.18 -2.13
C PRO A 145 1.45 17.91 -2.90
N GLY A 146 2.02 18.95 -3.52
CA GLY A 146 3.14 18.84 -4.43
C GLY A 146 2.73 18.94 -5.90
N PRO A 147 3.72 18.88 -6.81
CA PRO A 147 3.49 19.03 -8.24
C PRO A 147 2.60 17.92 -8.81
N ASP A 148 1.90 18.26 -9.88
CA ASP A 148 1.02 17.34 -10.63
C ASP A 148 -0.05 16.70 -9.74
N ALA A 149 -0.58 17.45 -8.77
CA ALA A 149 -1.69 17.01 -7.96
C ALA A 149 -2.97 16.84 -8.79
N LEU A 150 -3.70 15.76 -8.52
CA LEU A 150 -5.06 15.60 -9.01
C LEU A 150 -5.99 16.53 -8.23
N GLU A 151 -6.70 17.38 -8.95
CA GLU A 151 -7.59 18.39 -8.39
C GLU A 151 -9.01 18.24 -8.93
N VAL A 152 -9.99 18.47 -8.06
CA VAL A 152 -11.41 18.50 -8.42
C VAL A 152 -11.63 19.57 -9.48
N GLY A 153 -12.29 19.19 -10.57
CA GLY A 153 -12.58 20.08 -11.69
C GLY A 153 -11.54 20.05 -12.82
N GLN A 154 -10.40 19.36 -12.66
CA GLN A 154 -9.57 18.99 -13.79
C GLN A 154 -10.35 18.09 -14.76
N ASP A 155 -10.06 18.17 -16.05
CA ASP A 155 -10.68 17.30 -17.03
C ASP A 155 -10.02 15.91 -17.08
N ALA A 156 -10.71 14.98 -17.74
CA ALA A 156 -10.24 13.59 -17.86
C ALA A 156 -8.93 13.43 -18.64
N ALA A 157 -8.60 14.36 -19.54
CA ALA A 157 -7.34 14.29 -20.25
C ALA A 157 -6.18 14.66 -19.34
N THR A 158 -6.32 15.72 -18.54
CA THR A 158 -5.32 16.15 -17.56
C THR A 158 -5.09 15.08 -16.49
N MET A 159 -6.15 14.55 -15.87
CA MET A 159 -5.99 13.52 -14.82
C MET A 159 -5.31 12.26 -15.35
N ARG A 160 -5.66 11.82 -16.57
CA ARG A 160 -5.01 10.67 -17.22
C ARG A 160 -3.55 10.95 -17.54
N GLU A 161 -3.21 12.15 -18.00
CA GLU A 161 -1.82 12.54 -18.27
C GLU A 161 -0.98 12.52 -17.00
N ILE A 162 -1.49 13.10 -15.91
CA ILE A 162 -0.84 13.07 -14.58
C ILE A 162 -0.59 11.63 -14.13
N LEU A 163 -1.61 10.77 -14.18
CA LEU A 163 -1.47 9.38 -13.74
C LEU A 163 -0.50 8.59 -14.63
N THR A 164 -0.54 8.81 -15.95
CA THR A 164 0.39 8.19 -16.89
C THR A 164 1.83 8.63 -16.65
N ALA A 165 2.05 9.92 -16.38
CA ALA A 165 3.37 10.46 -16.05
C ALA A 165 3.89 9.88 -14.73
N ALA A 166 3.04 9.80 -13.69
CA ALA A 166 3.39 9.16 -12.42
C ALA A 166 3.74 7.67 -12.59
N ARG A 167 2.97 6.94 -13.41
CA ARG A 167 3.26 5.56 -13.78
C ARG A 167 4.59 5.41 -14.51
N ALA A 168 4.94 6.34 -15.39
CA ALA A 168 6.23 6.33 -16.07
C ALA A 168 7.42 6.56 -15.12
N ARG A 169 7.22 7.33 -14.03
CA ARG A 169 8.22 7.52 -12.98
C ARG A 169 8.40 6.29 -12.10
N ILE A 170 7.35 5.48 -11.92
CA ILE A 170 7.33 4.28 -11.07
C ILE A 170 6.82 3.07 -11.89
N PRO A 171 7.61 2.55 -12.85
CA PRO A 171 7.16 1.53 -13.81
C PRO A 171 6.82 0.18 -13.19
N GLY A 172 7.32 -0.09 -11.98
CA GLY A 172 7.04 -1.29 -11.22
C GLY A 172 5.78 -1.27 -10.37
N ALA A 173 5.16 -0.10 -10.17
CA ALA A 173 3.99 0.05 -9.32
C ALA A 173 2.88 -0.95 -9.67
N ARG A 174 2.25 -1.55 -8.65
CA ARG A 174 1.11 -2.46 -8.81
C ARG A 174 -0.24 -1.78 -8.59
N GLY A 175 -0.20 -0.60 -7.99
CA GLY A 175 -1.35 0.23 -7.68
C GLY A 175 -0.91 1.63 -7.27
N PHE A 176 -1.83 2.38 -6.71
CA PHE A 176 -1.60 3.73 -6.19
C PHE A 176 -2.43 3.97 -4.94
N ASN A 177 -2.01 4.92 -4.12
CA ASN A 177 -2.79 5.46 -3.01
C ASN A 177 -2.69 6.98 -2.98
N ASN A 178 -3.59 7.62 -2.25
CA ASN A 178 -3.65 9.08 -2.18
C ASN A 178 -2.64 9.65 -1.17
N HIS A 179 -1.80 10.58 -1.62
CA HIS A 179 -1.11 11.55 -0.77
C HIS A 179 -2.05 12.74 -0.54
N MET A 180 -2.45 12.96 0.72
CA MET A 180 -3.55 13.87 1.08
C MET A 180 -4.89 13.46 0.45
N GLY A 181 -5.49 14.27 -0.40
CA GLY A 181 -6.67 13.90 -1.19
C GLY A 181 -8.03 13.99 -0.51
N SER A 182 -8.16 14.64 0.66
CA SER A 182 -9.44 14.67 1.39
C SER A 182 -10.60 15.33 0.63
N ALA A 183 -10.34 16.23 -0.32
CA ALA A 183 -11.36 16.74 -1.23
C ALA A 183 -11.52 15.84 -2.46
N MET A 184 -10.41 15.39 -3.03
CA MET A 184 -10.41 14.55 -4.23
C MET A 184 -11.16 13.24 -4.02
N THR A 185 -10.89 12.53 -2.92
CA THR A 185 -11.51 11.23 -2.62
C THR A 185 -12.98 11.35 -2.23
N ALA A 186 -13.46 12.55 -1.88
CA ALA A 186 -14.86 12.82 -1.56
C ALA A 186 -15.71 13.16 -2.81
N ASP A 187 -15.10 13.43 -3.96
CA ASP A 187 -15.80 13.76 -5.19
C ASP A 187 -15.97 12.52 -6.09
N SER A 188 -17.20 12.06 -6.26
CA SER A 188 -17.50 10.86 -7.06
C SER A 188 -17.19 11.02 -8.55
N SER A 189 -17.38 12.23 -9.10
CA SER A 189 -17.14 12.48 -10.52
C SER A 189 -15.64 12.47 -10.80
N ALA A 190 -14.87 13.12 -9.94
CA ALA A 190 -13.42 13.22 -10.03
C ALA A 190 -12.79 11.83 -9.84
N MET A 191 -13.21 11.06 -8.83
CA MET A 191 -12.71 9.71 -8.61
C MET A 191 -13.07 8.74 -9.74
N GLY A 192 -14.25 8.88 -10.36
CA GLY A 192 -14.62 8.08 -11.52
C GLY A 192 -13.66 8.26 -12.70
N ILE A 193 -13.28 9.51 -12.99
CA ILE A 193 -12.29 9.83 -14.03
C ILE A 193 -10.92 9.22 -13.71
N VAL A 194 -10.47 9.31 -12.46
CA VAL A 194 -9.19 8.72 -12.04
C VAL A 194 -9.21 7.21 -12.17
N PHE A 195 -10.32 6.56 -11.81
CA PHE A 195 -10.46 5.11 -11.91
C PHE A 195 -10.56 4.61 -13.36
N ASP A 196 -11.21 5.36 -14.26
CA ASP A 196 -11.14 5.05 -15.69
C ASP A 196 -9.69 5.06 -16.19
N ALA A 197 -8.92 6.11 -15.85
CA ALA A 197 -7.51 6.19 -16.23
C ALA A 197 -6.65 5.10 -15.57
N ALA A 198 -6.90 4.77 -14.30
CA ALA A 198 -6.17 3.73 -13.59
C ALA A 198 -6.44 2.33 -14.16
N SER A 199 -7.66 2.08 -14.66
CA SER A 199 -8.05 0.79 -15.22
C SER A 199 -7.29 0.51 -16.53
N GLU A 200 -7.01 1.54 -17.33
CA GLU A 200 -6.19 1.43 -18.54
C GLU A 200 -4.72 1.07 -18.21
N LEU A 201 -4.28 1.35 -16.98
CA LEU A 201 -2.90 1.14 -16.51
C LEU A 201 -2.74 -0.11 -15.64
N ASP A 202 -3.80 -0.90 -15.46
CA ASP A 202 -3.84 -2.10 -14.59
C ASP A 202 -3.38 -1.82 -13.15
N LEU A 203 -3.85 -0.69 -12.59
CA LEU A 203 -3.52 -0.26 -11.23
C LEU A 203 -4.71 -0.47 -10.29
N TYR A 204 -4.49 -1.12 -9.15
CA TYR A 204 -5.44 -1.09 -8.04
C TYR A 204 -5.32 0.21 -7.22
N PHE A 205 -6.34 0.53 -6.44
CA PHE A 205 -6.33 1.68 -5.53
C PHE A 205 -6.33 1.23 -4.06
N LEU A 206 -5.47 1.82 -3.24
CA LEU A 206 -5.60 1.78 -1.79
C LEU A 206 -6.06 3.15 -1.31
N ASP A 207 -7.22 3.20 -0.65
CA ASP A 207 -7.67 4.41 0.01
C ASP A 207 -6.95 4.57 1.37
N SER A 208 -6.15 5.63 1.50
CA SER A 208 -5.51 6.00 2.76
C SER A 208 -6.51 6.54 3.80
N VAL A 209 -7.77 6.79 3.41
CA VAL A 209 -8.88 7.29 4.26
C VAL A 209 -8.47 8.55 5.02
N THR A 210 -8.11 9.58 4.26
CA THR A 210 -7.75 10.92 4.78
C THR A 210 -8.99 11.78 5.08
N SER A 211 -10.17 11.32 4.66
CA SER A 211 -11.48 11.88 4.98
C SER A 211 -12.49 10.75 5.24
N PRO A 212 -13.42 10.89 6.20
CA PRO A 212 -14.54 9.96 6.35
C PRO A 212 -15.53 10.00 5.18
N ASP A 213 -15.46 11.05 4.36
CA ASP A 213 -16.37 11.27 3.22
C ASP A 213 -15.85 10.64 1.92
N SER A 214 -14.77 9.84 1.99
CA SER A 214 -14.24 9.17 0.80
C SER A 214 -15.29 8.28 0.14
N VAL A 215 -15.44 8.43 -1.17
CA VAL A 215 -16.35 7.64 -2.02
C VAL A 215 -15.62 6.59 -2.83
N ALA A 216 -14.30 6.43 -2.66
CA ALA A 216 -13.46 5.54 -3.46
C ALA A 216 -14.03 4.11 -3.56
N ALA A 217 -14.43 3.53 -2.43
CA ALA A 217 -15.03 2.19 -2.41
C ALA A 217 -16.34 2.09 -3.20
N ALA A 218 -17.19 3.11 -3.13
CA ALA A 218 -18.50 3.13 -3.78
C ALA A 218 -18.39 3.36 -5.31
N VAL A 219 -17.34 4.06 -5.75
CA VAL A 219 -17.12 4.36 -7.17
C VAL A 219 -16.38 3.22 -7.88
N ALA A 220 -15.44 2.55 -7.22
CA ALA A 220 -14.52 1.60 -7.86
C ALA A 220 -15.20 0.47 -8.64
N GLU A 221 -16.32 -0.07 -8.14
CA GLU A 221 -17.03 -1.18 -8.80
C GLU A 221 -17.51 -0.81 -10.22
N ALA A 222 -18.06 0.40 -10.38
CA ALA A 222 -18.56 0.86 -11.68
C ALA A 222 -17.46 1.06 -12.72
N HIS A 223 -16.22 1.22 -12.26
CA HIS A 223 -15.04 1.51 -13.08
C HIS A 223 -14.07 0.32 -13.17
N GLY A 224 -14.45 -0.85 -12.64
CA GLY A 224 -13.64 -2.07 -12.74
C GLY A 224 -12.33 -2.04 -11.95
N ILE A 225 -12.20 -1.12 -10.99
CA ILE A 225 -11.00 -0.99 -10.15
C ILE A 225 -11.10 -1.88 -8.92
N THR A 226 -10.02 -2.59 -8.61
CA THR A 226 -9.86 -3.20 -7.30
C THR A 226 -9.48 -2.13 -6.29
N VAL A 227 -10.27 -2.01 -5.23
CA VAL A 227 -10.03 -1.05 -4.15
C VAL A 227 -10.10 -1.73 -2.79
N ASP A 228 -9.28 -1.26 -1.86
CA ASP A 228 -9.42 -1.52 -0.44
C ASP A 228 -8.99 -0.27 0.33
N SER A 229 -9.14 -0.28 1.65
CA SER A 229 -8.78 0.83 2.52
C SER A 229 -7.85 0.35 3.62
N ARG A 230 -7.00 1.25 4.13
CA ARG A 230 -6.21 0.91 5.32
C ARG A 230 -7.11 0.60 6.53
N ASP A 231 -6.61 -0.24 7.43
CA ASP A 231 -7.21 -0.40 8.75
C ASP A 231 -6.68 0.65 9.73
N ILE A 232 -5.36 0.86 9.76
CA ILE A 232 -4.68 1.66 10.78
C ILE A 232 -3.59 2.53 10.17
N PHE A 233 -3.51 3.80 10.61
CA PHE A 233 -2.28 4.60 10.52
C PHE A 233 -1.44 4.39 11.77
N ILE A 234 -0.24 3.81 11.63
CA ILE A 234 0.59 3.48 12.78
C ILE A 234 1.21 4.70 13.45
N ASP A 235 1.35 5.82 12.72
CA ASP A 235 2.10 7.00 13.18
C ASP A 235 1.36 8.34 12.99
N HIS A 236 0.03 8.31 13.00
CA HIS A 236 -0.82 9.51 13.02
C HIS A 236 -0.42 10.49 14.15
N VAL A 237 -0.04 9.96 15.32
CA VAL A 237 0.54 10.70 16.44
C VAL A 237 2.03 10.38 16.51
N ASN A 238 2.87 11.41 16.43
CA ASN A 238 4.32 11.28 16.46
C ASN A 238 4.83 11.04 17.90
N SER A 239 4.53 9.88 18.47
CA SER A 239 4.91 9.44 19.80
C SER A 239 5.17 7.94 19.81
N GLU A 240 6.25 7.51 20.47
CA GLU A 240 6.57 6.09 20.57
C GLU A 240 5.46 5.29 21.27
N ALA A 241 4.79 5.88 22.27
CA ALA A 241 3.68 5.22 22.94
C ALA A 241 2.50 5.00 21.99
N ALA A 242 2.12 6.04 21.22
CA ALA A 242 1.03 5.95 20.27
C ALA A 242 1.33 4.94 19.15
N VAL A 243 2.57 4.93 18.63
CA VAL A 243 2.99 3.95 17.61
C VAL A 243 2.90 2.51 18.15
N ARG A 244 3.37 2.26 19.38
CA ARG A 244 3.24 0.93 20.01
C ARG A 244 1.79 0.52 20.21
N ASP A 245 0.91 1.45 20.59
CA ASP A 245 -0.52 1.15 20.74
C ASP A 245 -1.15 0.75 19.40
N GLN A 246 -0.74 1.40 18.30
CA GLN A 246 -1.17 1.04 16.95
C GLN A 246 -0.63 -0.30 16.48
N PHE A 247 0.61 -0.68 16.86
CA PHE A 247 1.14 -2.02 16.62
C PHE A 247 0.31 -3.10 17.31
N ALA A 248 -0.04 -2.90 18.57
CA ALA A 248 -0.92 -3.84 19.27
C ALA A 248 -2.32 -3.89 18.63
N ALA A 249 -2.81 -2.78 18.09
CA ALA A 249 -4.10 -2.72 17.42
C ALA A 249 -4.10 -3.46 16.07
N ILE A 250 -3.07 -3.29 15.23
CA ILE A 250 -2.99 -3.99 13.94
C ILE A 250 -2.82 -5.51 14.14
N GLU A 251 -2.06 -5.94 15.15
CA GLU A 251 -1.95 -7.35 15.52
C GLU A 251 -3.32 -7.96 15.87
N ARG A 252 -4.10 -7.31 16.73
CA ARG A 252 -5.46 -7.78 17.06
C ARG A 252 -6.39 -7.84 15.85
N LEU A 253 -6.28 -6.88 14.93
CA LEU A 253 -7.07 -6.89 13.69
C LEU A 253 -6.67 -8.07 12.80
N ALA A 254 -5.38 -8.29 12.60
CA ALA A 254 -4.87 -9.40 11.80
C ALA A 254 -5.24 -10.76 12.42
N GLU A 255 -5.16 -10.91 13.74
CA GLU A 255 -5.61 -12.13 14.45
C GLU A 255 -7.10 -12.40 14.27
N SER A 256 -7.94 -11.36 14.40
CA SER A 256 -9.39 -11.51 14.34
C SER A 256 -9.95 -11.71 12.93
N ARG A 257 -9.29 -11.15 11.91
CA ARG A 257 -9.77 -11.15 10.51
C ARG A 257 -8.95 -12.03 9.58
N GLY A 258 -7.79 -12.49 10.02
CA GLY A 258 -6.80 -13.21 9.23
C GLY A 258 -5.83 -12.29 8.47
N ALA A 259 -6.22 -11.05 8.15
CA ALA A 259 -5.38 -10.05 7.52
C ALA A 259 -5.72 -8.63 8.00
N ALA A 260 -4.74 -7.73 7.99
CA ALA A 260 -4.95 -6.31 8.21
C ALA A 260 -3.94 -5.43 7.43
N ILE A 261 -4.34 -4.20 7.10
CA ILE A 261 -3.54 -3.24 6.33
C ILE A 261 -3.14 -2.06 7.24
N ALA A 262 -1.83 -1.88 7.43
CA ALA A 262 -1.26 -0.75 8.15
C ALA A 262 -0.54 0.19 7.18
N ILE A 263 -0.71 1.49 7.39
CA ILE A 263 0.09 2.53 6.72
C ILE A 263 0.91 3.27 7.76
N GLY A 264 2.19 3.52 7.46
CA GLY A 264 3.05 4.45 8.20
C GLY A 264 3.90 5.30 7.25
N HIS A 265 4.74 6.17 7.81
CA HIS A 265 5.58 7.08 7.05
C HIS A 265 7.07 6.90 7.43
N PRO A 266 8.03 7.30 6.56
CA PRO A 266 9.46 7.15 6.74
C PRO A 266 10.03 8.17 7.72
N ARG A 267 9.43 8.26 8.91
CA ARG A 267 9.86 9.13 10.01
C ARG A 267 10.85 8.36 10.86
N LEU A 268 11.83 9.07 11.43
CA LEU A 268 12.86 8.47 12.28
C LEU A 268 12.24 7.59 13.39
N LEU A 269 11.28 8.14 14.14
CA LEU A 269 10.62 7.43 15.24
C LEU A 269 9.83 6.21 14.75
N THR A 270 9.08 6.34 13.65
CA THR A 270 8.31 5.23 13.07
C THR A 270 9.23 4.10 12.63
N LEU A 271 10.32 4.41 11.92
CA LEU A 271 11.29 3.41 11.45
C LEU A 271 12.03 2.73 12.60
N ASP A 272 12.47 3.49 13.62
CA ASP A 272 13.09 2.93 14.82
C ASP A 272 12.16 1.96 15.57
N ALA A 273 10.84 2.21 15.52
CA ALA A 273 9.83 1.34 16.12
C ALA A 273 9.55 0.12 15.24
N LEU A 274 9.42 0.29 13.92
CA LEU A 274 9.19 -0.79 12.96
C LEU A 274 10.34 -1.81 12.92
N GLU A 275 11.59 -1.34 12.95
CA GLU A 275 12.79 -2.20 12.93
C GLU A 275 12.85 -3.15 14.13
N ARG A 276 12.28 -2.76 15.28
CA ARG A 276 12.12 -3.61 16.46
C ARG A 276 10.87 -4.47 16.38
N TRP A 277 9.74 -3.87 15.99
CA TRP A 277 8.44 -4.51 16.04
C TRP A 277 8.27 -5.65 15.04
N ILE A 278 8.75 -5.49 13.80
CA ILE A 278 8.61 -6.51 12.74
C ILE A 278 9.15 -7.89 13.17
N PRO A 279 10.41 -8.02 13.64
CA PRO A 279 10.93 -9.33 14.05
C PRO A 279 10.21 -9.87 15.29
N GLU A 280 9.79 -9.01 16.22
CA GLU A 280 9.01 -9.43 17.39
C GLU A 280 7.61 -9.96 17.01
N ALA A 281 6.94 -9.30 16.06
CA ALA A 281 5.65 -9.75 15.54
C ALA A 281 5.79 -11.05 14.75
N GLN A 282 6.84 -11.20 13.93
CA GLN A 282 7.16 -12.47 13.28
C GLN A 282 7.38 -13.60 14.30
N ALA A 283 8.07 -13.34 15.41
CA ALA A 283 8.25 -14.30 16.49
C ALA A 283 6.94 -14.66 17.22
N ARG A 284 5.95 -13.76 17.23
CA ARG A 284 4.58 -14.03 17.68
C ARG A 284 3.72 -14.76 16.64
N GLY A 285 4.23 -14.98 15.44
CA GLY A 285 3.56 -15.72 14.38
C GLY A 285 2.87 -14.85 13.34
N PHE A 286 3.07 -13.52 13.29
CA PHE A 286 2.55 -12.70 12.20
C PHE A 286 3.37 -12.87 10.92
N ARG A 287 2.70 -12.90 9.76
CA ARG A 287 3.36 -12.88 8.45
C ARG A 287 3.19 -11.52 7.79
N PHE A 288 4.30 -10.94 7.34
CA PHE A 288 4.28 -9.73 6.52
C PHE A 288 4.24 -10.09 5.04
N VAL A 289 3.40 -9.39 4.29
CA VAL A 289 3.21 -9.59 2.84
C VAL A 289 3.06 -8.26 2.11
N ALA A 290 3.27 -8.29 0.80
CA ALA A 290 2.88 -7.18 -0.07
C ALA A 290 1.36 -6.96 -0.07
N LEU A 291 0.92 -5.73 -0.27
CA LEU A 291 -0.49 -5.35 -0.23
C LEU A 291 -1.34 -6.14 -1.22
N SER A 292 -0.81 -6.46 -2.40
CA SER A 292 -1.51 -7.27 -3.41
C SER A 292 -1.92 -8.68 -2.93
N TYR A 293 -1.34 -9.19 -1.84
CA TYR A 293 -1.76 -10.47 -1.25
C TYR A 293 -3.06 -10.37 -0.45
N VAL A 294 -3.39 -9.19 0.06
CA VAL A 294 -4.56 -8.98 0.93
C VAL A 294 -5.64 -8.16 0.22
N ILE A 295 -5.25 -7.30 -0.72
CA ILE A 295 -6.20 -6.58 -1.55
C ILE A 295 -6.99 -7.58 -2.40
N ARG A 296 -8.31 -7.57 -2.28
CA ARG A 296 -9.13 -8.59 -2.93
C ARG A 296 -9.39 -8.18 -4.37
N PRO A 297 -8.90 -8.92 -5.37
CA PRO A 297 -9.21 -8.61 -6.76
C PRO A 297 -10.73 -8.64 -6.96
N HIS A 298 -11.26 -7.65 -7.66
CA HIS A 298 -12.62 -7.73 -8.18
C HIS A 298 -12.70 -8.99 -9.05
N SER A 299 -13.44 -10.01 -8.61
CA SER A 299 -13.75 -11.13 -9.48
C SER A 299 -14.71 -10.61 -10.54
N PRO A 300 -14.33 -10.51 -11.82
CA PRO A 300 -15.33 -10.19 -12.83
C PRO A 300 -16.36 -11.30 -12.76
N VAL A 301 -17.60 -10.95 -12.37
CA VAL A 301 -18.73 -11.83 -12.60
C VAL A 301 -18.73 -12.06 -14.10
N ARG A 302 -18.30 -13.25 -14.53
CA ARG A 302 -18.63 -13.75 -15.85
C ARG A 302 -20.16 -13.79 -15.87
N THR A 303 -20.79 -12.74 -16.38
CA THR A 303 -22.10 -12.85 -16.98
C THR A 303 -21.93 -13.85 -18.11
N ALA A 304 -22.15 -15.12 -17.78
CA ALA A 304 -22.46 -16.12 -18.78
C ALA A 304 -23.68 -15.56 -19.50
N ALA A 305 -23.44 -14.99 -20.67
CA ALA A 305 -24.48 -14.68 -21.62
C ALA A 305 -25.31 -15.96 -21.74
N LEU A 306 -26.58 -15.86 -21.38
CA LEU A 306 -27.59 -16.80 -21.83
C LEU A 306 -27.57 -16.69 -23.36
N ASP A 307 -26.82 -17.58 -23.98
CA ASP A 307 -26.80 -17.71 -25.42
C ASP A 307 -28.20 -18.20 -25.80
N GLU A 308 -28.97 -17.28 -26.35
CA GLU A 308 -30.27 -17.57 -26.91
C GLU A 308 -30.09 -18.62 -28.01
N THR A 309 -30.81 -19.73 -27.89
CA THR A 309 -31.14 -20.57 -29.04
C THR A 309 -31.89 -19.75 -30.08
N PRO A 310 -31.52 -19.89 -31.36
CA PRO A 310 -32.57 -20.10 -32.36
C PRO A 310 -32.23 -21.26 -33.31
N GLY A 311 -33.13 -22.25 -33.31
CA GLY A 311 -33.66 -22.89 -34.52
C GLY A 311 -32.77 -23.83 -35.33
N PHE A 312 -33.16 -25.10 -35.40
CA PHE A 312 -33.12 -25.82 -36.68
C PHE A 312 -34.40 -26.64 -36.88
N LEU A 313 -35.15 -26.29 -37.92
CA LEU A 313 -36.17 -27.11 -38.57
C LEU A 313 -35.49 -28.12 -39.49
N GLY A 314 -36.02 -29.35 -39.54
CA GLY A 314 -35.68 -30.38 -40.53
C GLY A 314 -35.55 -31.75 -39.87
N GLY A 315 -36.23 -32.81 -40.28
CA GLY A 315 -37.14 -33.05 -41.39
C GLY A 315 -37.75 -34.44 -41.21
N SER A 316 -38.79 -34.69 -42.00
CA SER A 316 -39.51 -35.95 -42.18
C SER A 316 -38.63 -37.21 -42.30
N HIS A 317 -38.97 -38.25 -41.53
CA HIS A 317 -39.32 -39.60 -41.99
C HIS A 317 -39.90 -40.43 -40.84
#